data_AF-A0A7S1GEA4-F1
#
_entry.id   AF-A0A7S1GEA4-F1
#
_cell.length_a   1.000
_cell.length_b   1.000
_cell.length_c   1.000
_cell.angle_alpha   90.00
_cell.angle_beta   90.00
_cell.angle_gamma   90.00
#
_symmetry.space_group_name_H-M   'P 1'
#
loop_
_entity.id
_entity.type
_entity.pdbx_description
1 polymer ?
#
loop_
_entity_poly.entity_id
_entity_poly.type
_entity_poly.pdbx_seq_one_letter_code
_entity_poly.pdbx_strand_id
1 'polypeptide(L)'
;MDGAAGSGDDEHRVVSHDGGAVGGAGVVNDPSEAAASGDVGESACLDRAASSLLGLALGDAVGTAVEFSRRGTFEPVSGMRGGGPFHLEPGQWTDDTSGALCL
;
A
#
# COMPACT_ATOMS: atom_id res chain seq x y z
N MET A 1 -15.23 66.53 -22.19
CA MET A 1 -15.21 67.16 -20.87
C MET A 1 -15.68 66.06 -19.92
N ASP A 2 -14.87 65.33 -19.15
CA ASP A 2 -13.52 65.46 -18.59
C ASP A 2 -13.07 64.00 -18.31
N GLY A 3 -11.82 63.55 -18.36
CA GLY A 3 -10.64 64.09 -17.71
C GLY A 3 -10.39 63.38 -16.37
N ALA A 4 -9.70 62.22 -16.37
CA ALA A 4 -8.97 61.64 -15.23
C ALA A 4 -8.15 60.44 -15.77
N ALA A 5 -6.86 60.53 -16.10
CA ALA A 5 -5.70 60.86 -15.25
C ALA A 5 -5.60 59.94 -14.02
N GLY A 6 -5.28 58.67 -14.26
CA GLY A 6 -4.63 57.80 -13.27
C GLY A 6 -3.16 57.66 -13.64
N SER A 7 -2.28 58.23 -12.82
CA SER A 7 -0.83 58.03 -12.84
C SER A 7 -0.53 56.53 -12.79
N GLY A 8 0.38 55.98 -13.60
CA GLY A 8 1.73 56.48 -13.82
C GLY A 8 2.58 56.02 -12.65
N ASP A 9 3.08 54.78 -12.73
CA ASP A 9 4.31 54.28 -12.12
C ASP A 9 4.51 52.81 -12.56
N ASP A 10 4.79 52.62 -13.85
CA ASP A 10 5.23 51.35 -14.42
C ASP A 10 6.42 51.64 -15.32
N GLU A 11 7.64 51.69 -14.78
CA GLU A 11 8.88 51.54 -15.54
C GLU A 11 10.02 50.91 -14.69
N HIS A 12 10.29 49.64 -15.01
CA HIS A 12 11.61 49.12 -15.41
C HIS A 12 12.72 48.82 -14.36
N ARG A 13 12.77 47.53 -14.00
CA ARG A 13 13.89 46.58 -14.19
C ARG A 13 15.25 46.89 -13.51
N VAL A 14 15.53 46.09 -12.47
CA VAL A 14 16.87 45.50 -12.27
C VAL A 14 16.72 43.97 -12.25
N VAL A 15 17.37 43.32 -13.21
CA VAL A 15 17.55 41.86 -13.24
C VAL A 15 18.76 41.55 -12.37
N SER A 16 18.56 40.81 -11.28
CA SER A 16 19.63 40.15 -10.56
C SER A 16 19.37 38.65 -10.60
N HIS A 17 20.09 37.96 -11.48
CA HIS A 17 20.29 36.53 -11.41
C HIS A 17 21.33 36.24 -10.33
N ASP A 18 20.92 35.54 -9.28
CA ASP A 18 21.73 34.62 -8.47
C ASP A 18 20.70 33.60 -7.95
N GLY A 19 20.77 32.31 -8.27
CA GLY A 19 21.93 31.46 -8.06
C GLY A 19 21.60 30.51 -6.91
N GLY A 20 20.91 29.41 -7.24
CA GLY A 20 20.79 28.13 -6.53
C GLY A 20 20.81 28.06 -4.98
N ALA A 21 19.73 27.54 -4.41
CA ALA A 21 19.81 26.58 -3.32
C ALA A 21 18.54 25.73 -3.27
N VAL A 22 18.60 24.54 -3.87
CA VAL A 22 17.67 23.46 -3.61
C VAL A 22 17.95 22.91 -2.20
N GLY A 23 17.07 23.17 -1.25
CA GLY A 23 16.98 22.45 0.02
C GLY A 23 15.52 22.02 0.16
N GLY A 24 15.16 20.74 0.14
CA GLY A 24 15.78 19.66 0.89
C GLY A 24 14.90 19.31 2.08
N ALA A 25 13.61 19.03 1.84
CA ALA A 25 12.77 18.29 2.79
C ALA A 25 12.73 16.83 2.32
N GLY A 26 13.89 16.18 2.38
CA GLY A 26 13.95 14.74 2.28
C GLY A 26 13.22 14.17 3.47
N VAL A 27 12.18 13.38 3.22
CA VAL A 27 11.84 12.29 4.14
C VAL A 27 13.06 11.37 4.10
N VAL A 28 14.00 11.65 4.99
CA VAL A 28 15.03 10.71 5.37
C VAL A 28 14.32 9.60 6.13
N ASN A 29 13.85 8.58 5.39
CA ASN A 29 13.71 7.27 5.98
C ASN A 29 15.13 6.71 6.05
N ASP A 30 15.87 7.11 7.08
CA ASP A 30 17.18 6.57 7.34
C ASP A 30 16.99 5.14 7.89
N PRO A 31 17.37 4.09 7.14
CA PRO A 31 17.18 2.72 7.60
C PRO A 31 18.09 2.37 8.80
N SER A 32 18.99 3.27 9.23
CA SER A 32 19.90 3.03 10.35
C SER A 32 19.28 3.26 11.73
N GLU A 33 18.15 3.96 11.86
CA GLU A 33 17.45 4.18 13.14
C GLU A 33 16.50 3.04 13.52
N ALA A 34 16.25 2.07 12.62
CA ALA A 34 15.52 0.85 12.95
C ALA A 34 16.38 -0.18 13.69
N ALA A 35 17.70 0.02 13.75
CA ALA A 35 18.63 -0.86 14.46
C ALA A 35 18.72 -0.52 15.96
N ALA A 36 17.58 -0.46 16.63
CA ALA A 36 17.54 -0.62 18.08
C ALA A 36 17.65 -2.12 18.39
N SER A 37 18.80 -2.50 18.94
CA SER A 37 19.21 -3.83 19.41
C SER A 37 18.05 -4.74 19.86
N GLY A 38 17.60 -5.58 18.94
CA GLY A 38 16.72 -6.72 19.14
C GLY A 38 17.04 -7.74 18.04
N ASP A 39 17.12 -9.02 18.40
CA ASP A 39 17.63 -10.10 17.56
C ASP A 39 16.96 -10.17 16.18
N VAL A 40 17.75 -9.95 15.11
CA VAL A 40 17.29 -10.12 13.71
C VAL A 40 16.73 -11.54 13.49
N GLY A 41 17.22 -12.53 14.25
CA GLY A 41 16.71 -13.90 14.24
C GLY A 41 15.30 -14.05 14.81
N GLU A 42 14.99 -13.41 15.93
CA GLU A 42 13.66 -13.45 16.56
C GLU A 42 12.60 -12.76 15.69
N SER A 43 12.88 -11.57 15.17
CA SER A 43 11.96 -10.89 14.24
C SER A 43 11.78 -11.69 12.94
N ALA A 44 12.84 -12.30 12.38
CA ALA A 44 12.72 -13.13 11.19
C ALA A 44 11.89 -14.40 11.43
N CYS A 45 12.05 -15.07 12.58
CA CYS A 45 11.22 -16.21 12.95
C CYS A 45 9.75 -15.81 13.14
N LEU A 46 9.51 -14.69 13.83
CA LEU A 46 8.17 -14.14 14.03
C LEU A 46 7.51 -13.77 12.69
N ASP A 47 8.24 -13.10 11.79
CA ASP A 47 7.76 -12.72 10.46
C ASP A 47 7.37 -13.95 9.65
N ARG A 48 8.14 -15.05 9.73
CA ARG A 48 7.82 -16.31 9.07
C ARG A 48 6.58 -16.97 9.66
N ALA A 49 6.44 -16.97 10.98
CA ALA A 49 5.26 -17.51 11.65
C ALA A 49 4.00 -16.70 11.26
N ALA A 50 4.07 -15.38 11.36
CA ALA A 50 2.98 -14.47 11.01
C ALA A 50 2.59 -14.58 9.52
N SER A 51 3.58 -14.58 8.62
CA SER A 51 3.32 -14.73 7.18
C SER A 51 2.79 -16.13 6.81
N SER A 52 3.08 -17.16 7.60
CA SER A 52 2.48 -18.49 7.39
C SER A 52 0.99 -18.49 7.69
N LEU A 53 0.57 -17.90 8.82
CA LEU A 53 -0.85 -17.77 9.18
C LEU A 53 -1.59 -16.83 8.21
N LEU A 54 -0.97 -15.72 7.83
CA LEU A 54 -1.53 -14.81 6.84
C LEU A 54 -1.66 -15.50 5.48
N GLY A 55 -0.64 -16.25 5.06
CA GLY A 55 -0.65 -17.02 3.81
C GLY A 55 -1.75 -18.08 3.77
N LEU A 56 -2.04 -18.72 4.90
CA LEU A 56 -3.17 -19.64 5.04
C LEU A 56 -4.50 -18.92 4.79
N ALA A 57 -4.76 -17.81 5.48
CA ALA A 57 -5.99 -17.05 5.32
C ALA A 57 -6.15 -16.47 3.90
N LEU A 58 -5.05 -16.01 3.29
CA LEU A 58 -5.05 -15.53 1.91
C LEU A 58 -5.35 -16.67 0.92
N GLY A 59 -4.73 -17.84 1.11
CA GLY A 59 -4.94 -19.00 0.25
C GLY A 59 -6.37 -19.52 0.32
N ASP A 60 -6.95 -19.57 1.51
CA ASP A 60 -8.34 -19.92 1.77
C ASP A 60 -9.31 -18.94 1.06
N ALA A 61 -9.18 -17.63 1.32
CA ALA A 61 -10.02 -16.60 0.71
C ALA A 61 -9.94 -16.54 -0.83
N VAL A 62 -8.76 -16.78 -1.41
CA VAL A 62 -8.59 -16.85 -2.87
C VAL A 62 -9.13 -18.17 -3.44
N GLY A 63 -8.90 -19.28 -2.75
CA GLY A 63 -9.24 -20.63 -3.20
C GLY A 63 -10.74 -20.91 -3.20
N THR A 64 -11.46 -20.42 -2.18
CA THR A 64 -12.91 -20.69 -2.04
C THR A 64 -13.74 -20.16 -3.21
N ALA A 65 -13.27 -19.11 -3.91
CA ALA A 65 -13.91 -18.56 -5.09
C ALA A 65 -14.16 -19.59 -6.22
N VAL A 66 -13.37 -20.67 -6.25
CA VAL A 66 -13.43 -21.74 -7.26
C VAL A 66 -13.59 -23.11 -6.61
N GLU A 67 -14.03 -23.15 -5.35
CA GLU A 67 -14.25 -24.39 -4.63
C GLU A 67 -15.25 -25.29 -5.36
N PHE A 68 -14.98 -26.60 -5.34
CA PHE A 68 -15.72 -27.63 -6.07
C PHE A 68 -15.76 -27.46 -7.61
N SER A 69 -15.00 -26.52 -8.18
CA SER A 69 -14.86 -26.39 -9.63
C SER A 69 -13.82 -27.36 -10.19
N ARG A 70 -14.08 -27.89 -11.38
CA ARG A 70 -13.09 -28.70 -12.10
C ARG A 70 -11.94 -27.81 -12.57
N ARG A 71 -10.70 -28.32 -12.50
CA ARG A 71 -9.53 -27.59 -13.03
C ARG A 71 -9.74 -27.23 -14.52
N GLY A 72 -9.48 -25.97 -14.86
CA GLY A 72 -9.60 -25.45 -16.23
C GLY A 72 -11.03 -25.10 -16.67
N THR A 73 -12.04 -25.17 -15.78
CA THR A 73 -13.42 -24.78 -16.10
C THR A 73 -13.83 -23.43 -15.54
N PHE A 74 -12.90 -22.71 -14.92
CA PHE A 74 -13.11 -21.39 -14.35
C PHE A 74 -12.06 -20.42 -14.89
N GLU A 75 -12.41 -19.15 -14.96
CA GLU A 75 -11.48 -18.09 -15.35
C GLU A 75 -10.32 -18.02 -14.34
N PRO A 76 -9.05 -17.86 -14.79
CA PRO A 76 -7.91 -17.78 -13.88
C PRO A 76 -8.15 -16.81 -12.72
N VAL A 77 -7.89 -17.29 -11.50
CA VAL A 77 -8.02 -16.47 -10.30
C VAL A 77 -6.78 -15.60 -10.17
N SER A 78 -6.94 -14.30 -10.32
CA SER A 78 -5.84 -13.32 -10.27
C SER A 78 -5.88 -12.39 -9.05
N GLY A 79 -6.85 -12.55 -8.15
CA GLY A 79 -7.01 -11.72 -6.96
C GLY A 79 -8.19 -12.14 -6.09
N MET A 80 -8.51 -11.30 -5.10
CA MET A 80 -9.62 -11.50 -4.17
C MET A 80 -10.95 -11.21 -4.86
N ARG A 81 -11.58 -12.24 -5.42
CA ARG A 81 -12.88 -12.13 -6.11
C ARG A 81 -14.08 -12.41 -5.19
N GLY A 82 -13.91 -13.23 -4.15
CA GLY A 82 -15.02 -13.79 -3.39
C GLY A 82 -15.90 -14.72 -4.26
N GLY A 83 -17.17 -14.84 -3.90
CA GLY A 83 -18.15 -15.71 -4.54
C GLY A 83 -18.06 -17.14 -4.01
N GLY A 84 -17.87 -18.10 -4.92
CA GLY A 84 -17.83 -19.52 -4.57
C GLY A 84 -19.19 -20.07 -4.10
N PRO A 85 -19.21 -21.30 -3.57
CA PRO A 85 -20.43 -21.95 -3.08
C PRO A 85 -21.05 -21.24 -1.87
N PHE A 86 -20.25 -20.45 -1.14
CA PHE A 86 -20.66 -19.77 0.08
C PHE A 86 -21.06 -18.30 -0.13
N HIS A 87 -20.99 -17.79 -1.37
CA HIS A 87 -21.32 -16.41 -1.71
C HIS A 87 -20.57 -15.36 -0.86
N LEU A 88 -19.26 -15.58 -0.67
CA LEU A 88 -18.42 -14.74 0.16
C LEU A 88 -18.08 -13.40 -0.52
N GLU A 89 -17.90 -12.36 0.28
CA GLU A 89 -17.32 -11.11 -0.17
C GLU A 89 -15.79 -11.26 -0.37
N PRO A 90 -15.17 -10.46 -1.24
CA PRO A 90 -13.71 -10.43 -1.39
C PRO A 90 -12.96 -10.32 -0.06
N GLY A 91 -12.05 -11.27 0.19
CA GLY A 91 -11.21 -11.30 1.40
C GLY A 91 -11.81 -12.02 2.61
N GLN A 92 -13.07 -12.47 2.52
CA GLN A 92 -13.60 -13.43 3.49
C GLN A 92 -12.99 -14.83 3.26
N TRP A 93 -12.80 -15.55 4.36
CA TRP A 93 -12.19 -16.87 4.43
C TRP A 93 -13.18 -17.88 5.03
N THR A 94 -12.87 -19.18 4.95
CA THR A 94 -13.77 -20.27 5.31
C THR A 94 -13.44 -20.87 6.69
N ASP A 95 -14.03 -22.01 7.01
CA ASP A 95 -13.79 -22.72 8.26
C ASP A 95 -12.33 -23.17 8.43
N ASP A 96 -11.57 -23.35 7.35
CA ASP A 96 -10.13 -23.64 7.40
C ASP A 96 -9.36 -22.59 8.21
N THR A 97 -9.56 -21.30 7.92
CA THR A 97 -8.94 -20.22 8.69
C THR A 97 -9.49 -20.15 10.11
N SER A 98 -10.78 -20.40 10.31
CA SER A 98 -11.36 -20.45 11.65
C SER A 98 -10.73 -21.56 12.51
N GLY A 99 -10.49 -22.73 11.91
CA GLY A 99 -9.86 -23.87 12.57
C GLY A 99 -8.41 -23.59 12.92
N ALA A 100 -7.67 -22.91 12.04
CA ALA A 100 -6.31 -22.47 12.31
C ALA A 100 -6.23 -21.45 13.46
N LEU A 101 -7.21 -20.53 13.56
CA LEU A 101 -7.26 -19.53 14.64
C LEU A 101 -7.71 -20.13 15.99
N CYS A 102 -8.45 -21.23 15.98
CA CYS A 102 -8.90 -21.89 17.21
C CYS A 102 -7.82 -22.75 17.88
N LEU A 103 -6.75 -23.09 17.16
CA LEU A 103 -5.68 -24.01 17.60
C LEU A 103 -4.62 -23.29 18.44
#